data_AF-A0A948ZHF9-F1
#
_entry.id   AF-A0A948ZHF9-F1
#
_cell.length_a   1.000
_cell.length_b   1.000
_cell.length_c   1.000
_cell.angle_alpha   90.00
_cell.angle_beta   90.00
_cell.angle_gamma   90.00
#
_symmetry.space_group_name_H-M   'P 1'
#
loop_
_entity.id
_entity.type
_entity.pdbx_description
1 polymer ?
#
loop_
_entity_poly.entity_id
_entity_poly.type
_entity_poly.pdbx_seq_one_letter_code
_entity_poly.pdbx_strand_id
1 'polypeptide(L)' 'MDSPVIIRGTFFNKTFVPTDPLPEAEGPAELIVHAELPKEPRHSIFDAFGTAEHLRTAEDLDAQLAEERAAWGDA' A
#
# COMPACT_ATOMS: atom_id res chain seq x y z
N MET A 1 33.80 6.87 21.45
CA MET A 1 32.41 7.23 21.09
C MET A 1 32.26 6.87 19.63
N ASP A 2 31.53 5.80 19.32
CA ASP A 2 31.20 5.47 17.93
C ASP A 2 30.09 6.41 17.49
N SER A 3 30.38 7.25 16.50
CA SER A 3 29.38 8.08 15.85
C SER A 3 28.94 7.38 14.57
N PRO A 4 27.64 7.22 14.31
CA PRO A 4 27.16 6.55 13.11
C PRO A 4 27.53 7.37 11.87
N VAL A 5 28.06 6.70 10.85
CA VAL A 5 28.29 7.31 9.53
C VAL A 5 26.98 7.25 8.76
N ILE A 6 26.44 8.42 8.40
CA ILE A 6 25.17 8.52 7.68
C ILE A 6 25.46 8.67 6.19
N ILE A 7 25.11 7.65 5.41
CA ILE A 7 25.21 7.69 3.94
C ILE A 7 23.82 8.04 3.39
N ARG A 8 23.74 9.12 2.62
CA ARG A 8 22.49 9.56 1.97
C ARG A 8 22.46 9.05 0.53
N GLY A 9 21.26 8.73 0.05
CA GLY A 9 21.09 8.19 -1.29
C GLY A 9 19.62 7.96 -1.63
N THR A 10 19.39 7.51 -2.86
CA THR A 10 18.07 7.12 -3.34
C THR A 10 17.96 5.61 -3.36
N PHE A 11 16.85 5.07 -2.85
CA PHE A 11 16.54 3.65 -2.98
C PHE A 11 15.54 3.45 -4.13
N PHE A 12 15.98 2.82 -5.21
CA PHE A 12 15.16 2.57 -6.40
C PHE A 12 15.46 1.18 -6.95
N ASN A 13 14.42 0.47 -7.42
CA ASN A 13 14.55 -0.88 -7.99
C ASN A 13 15.38 -1.84 -7.09
N LYS A 14 15.09 -1.83 -5.79
CA LYS A 14 15.78 -2.65 -4.77
C LYS A 14 17.29 -2.38 -4.65
N THR A 15 17.77 -1.26 -5.16
CA THR A 15 19.17 -0.85 -5.14
C THR A 15 19.30 0.50 -4.45
N PHE A 16 20.29 0.63 -3.57
CA PHE A 16 20.65 1.90 -2.96
C PHE A 16 21.73 2.58 -3.80
N VAL A 17 21.47 3.82 -4.22
CA VAL A 17 22.41 4.65 -4.96
C VAL A 17 22.83 5.82 -4.07
N PRO A 18 24.07 5.85 -3.58
CA PRO A 18 24.53 6.93 -2.71
C PRO A 18 24.67 8.23 -3.51
N THR A 19 24.35 9.35 -2.86
CA THR A 19 24.49 10.70 -3.46
C THR A 19 25.96 11.12 -3.54
N ASP A 20 26.74 10.71 -2.56
CA ASP A 20 28.16 11.02 -2.41
C ASP A 20 28.99 9.72 -2.44
N PRO A 21 30.31 9.79 -2.73
CA PRO A 21 31.19 8.64 -2.63
C PRO A 21 31.13 7.98 -1.25
N LEU A 22 31.19 6.65 -1.25
CA LEU A 22 31.18 5.89 0.00
C LEU A 22 32.47 6.17 0.80
N PRO A 23 32.37 6.49 2.10
CA PRO A 23 33.54 6.65 2.96
C PRO A 23 34.23 5.29 3.17
N GLU A 24 35.54 5.32 3.42
CA GLU A 24 36.31 4.15 3.84
C GLU A 24 35.96 3.79 5.30
N ALA A 25 34.88 3.03 5.48
CA ALA A 25 34.43 2.54 6.78
C ALA A 25 33.88 1.12 6.65
N GLU A 26 34.22 0.25 7.60
CA GLU A 26 33.76 -1.13 7.68
C GLU A 26 32.93 -1.34 8.96
N GLY A 27 31.85 -2.13 8.86
CA GLY A 27 31.00 -2.45 10.00
C GLY A 27 29.59 -2.87 9.60
N PRO A 28 28.75 -3.28 10.57
CA PRO A 28 27.33 -3.52 10.34
C PRO A 28 26.63 -2.21 9.95
N ALA A 29 25.72 -2.28 8.98
CA ALA A 29 24.97 -1.14 8.49
C ALA A 29 23.47 -1.47 8.34
N GLU A 30 22.62 -0.49 8.59
CA GLU A 30 21.17 -0.58 8.40
C GLU A 30 20.73 0.34 7.25
N LEU A 31 19.80 -0.15 6.42
CA LEU A 31 19.20 0.64 5.34
C LEU A 31 17.77 1.05 5.73
N ILE A 32 17.57 2.33 6.01
CA ILE A 32 16.25 2.90 6.33
C ILE A 32 15.65 3.49 5.06
N VAL A 33 14.54 2.93 4.59
CA VAL A 33 13.82 3.39 3.40
C VAL A 33 12.51 4.04 3.81
N HIS A 34 12.38 5.35 3.58
CA HIS A 34 11.13 6.07 3.76
C HIS A 34 10.29 5.93 2.48
N ALA A 35 9.46 4.89 2.43
CA ALA A 35 8.47 4.74 1.38
C ALA A 35 7.17 5.43 1.81
N GLU A 36 6.58 6.23 0.92
CA GLU A 36 5.16 6.52 1.01
C GLU A 36 4.42 5.22 0.68
N LEU A 37 4.12 4.44 1.73
CA LEU A 37 3.22 3.31 1.57
C LEU A 37 1.90 3.88 1.01
N PRO A 38 1.31 3.26 -0.03
CA PRO A 38 -0.04 3.62 -0.41
C PRO A 38 -0.88 3.50 0.86
N LYS A 39 -1.55 4.60 1.24
CA LYS A 39 -2.61 4.54 2.25
C LYS A 39 -3.64 3.55 1.71
N GLU A 40 -3.59 2.30 2.16
CA GLU A 40 -4.61 1.32 1.77
C GLU A 40 -5.98 1.93 2.09
N PRO A 41 -6.95 1.71 1.20
CA PRO A 41 -7.81 0.56 1.44
C PRO A 41 -7.69 -0.44 0.31
N ARG A 42 -7.76 -1.73 0.67
CA ARG A 42 -7.92 -2.82 -0.30
C ARG A 42 -9.17 -2.52 -1.12
N HIS A 43 -8.98 -2.12 -2.36
CA HIS A 43 -10.06 -1.89 -3.31
C HIS A 43 -10.83 -3.22 -3.45
N SER A 44 -12.10 -3.19 -3.08
CA SER A 44 -13.05 -4.24 -3.40
C SER A 44 -13.07 -4.43 -4.92
N ILE A 45 -13.20 -5.67 -5.37
CA ILE A 45 -13.19 -6.08 -6.80
C ILE A 45 -14.29 -5.35 -7.60
N PHE A 46 -15.29 -4.77 -6.93
CA PHE A 46 -16.40 -4.02 -7.52
C PHE A 46 -16.12 -2.52 -7.71
N ASP A 47 -14.99 -2.00 -7.23
CA ASP A 47 -14.55 -0.62 -7.51
C ASP A 47 -13.36 -0.62 -8.48
N ALA A 48 -13.53 -1.29 -9.62
CA ALA A 48 -12.50 -1.36 -10.66
C ALA A 48 -12.23 0.00 -11.35
N PHE A 49 -13.11 0.99 -11.16
CA PHE A 49 -13.05 2.29 -11.83
C PHE A 49 -12.98 3.50 -10.86
N GLY A 50 -12.99 3.29 -9.54
CA GLY A 50 -12.80 4.35 -8.55
C GLY A 50 -13.94 5.37 -8.50
N THR A 51 -15.12 5.06 -9.02
CA THR A 51 -16.25 5.99 -9.19
C THR A 51 -17.31 5.86 -8.11
N ALA A 52 -17.17 4.92 -7.17
CA ALA A 52 -18.15 4.73 -6.11
C ALA A 52 -17.91 5.76 -4.98
N GLU A 53 -18.87 6.69 -4.80
CA GLU A 53 -18.87 7.68 -3.70
C GLU A 53 -18.91 7.00 -2.32
N HIS A 54 -19.49 5.79 -2.25
CA HIS A 54 -19.54 4.96 -1.06
C HIS A 54 -19.29 3.49 -1.45
N LEU A 55 -18.37 2.83 -0.72
CA LEU A 55 -18.09 1.40 -0.91
C LEU A 55 -19.24 0.59 -0.32
N ARG A 56 -19.92 -0.21 -1.15
CA ARG A 56 -20.94 -1.15 -0.69
C ARG A 56 -20.30 -2.23 0.16
N THR A 57 -20.83 -2.45 1.35
CA THR A 57 -20.43 -3.54 2.24
C THR A 57 -21.02 -4.87 1.77
N ALA A 58 -20.54 -5.99 2.33
CA ALA A 58 -21.13 -7.29 2.04
C ALA A 58 -22.63 -7.33 2.43
N GLU A 59 -23.01 -6.65 3.51
CA GLU A 59 -24.39 -6.53 3.97
C GLU A 59 -25.27 -5.78 2.97
N ASP A 60 -24.76 -4.72 2.34
CA ASP A 60 -25.48 -3.97 1.30
C ASP A 60 -25.75 -4.84 0.06
N LEU A 61 -24.82 -5.73 -0.29
CA LEU A 61 -24.96 -6.65 -1.41
C LEU A 61 -25.95 -7.77 -1.10
N ASP A 62 -25.92 -8.32 0.12
CA ASP A 62 -26.88 -9.32 0.57
C ASP A 62 -28.30 -8.74 0.62
N ALA A 63 -28.44 -7.50 1.06
CA ALA A 63 -29.73 -6.78 1.05
C ALA A 63 -30.26 -6.57 -0.37
N GLN A 64 -29.40 -6.13 -1.30
CA GLN A 64 -29.77 -5.97 -2.71
C GLN A 64 -30.18 -7.31 -3.34
N LEU A 65 -29.42 -8.38 -3.09
CA LEU A 65 -29.74 -9.70 -3.64
C LEU A 65 -31.05 -10.26 -3.08
N ALA A 66 -31.33 -10.00 -1.80
CA ALA A 66 -32.60 -10.37 -1.19
C ALA A 66 -33.78 -9.59 -1.80
N GLU A 67 -33.61 -8.30 -2.06
CA GLU A 67 -34.60 -7.46 -2.74
C GLU A 67 -34.86 -7.93 -4.18
N GLU A 68 -33.80 -8.25 -4.95
CA GLU A 68 -33.90 -8.78 -6.31
C GLU A 68 -34.62 -10.14 -6.34
N ARG A 69 -34.33 -11.04 -5.38
CA ARG A 69 -35.03 -12.33 -5.26
C ARG A 69 -36.49 -12.18 -4.89
N ALA A 70 -36.79 -11.28 -3.95
CA ALA A 70 -38.17 -10.96 -3.58
C ALA A 70 -38.95 -10.37 -4.77
N ALA A 71 -38.31 -9.52 -5.58
CA ALA A 71 -38.90 -8.94 -6.79
C ALA A 71 -39.18 -9.99 -7.88
N TRP A 72 -38.40 -11.08 -7.93
CA TRP A 72 -38.61 -12.20 -8.86
C TRP A 72 -39.55 -13.29 -8.33
N GLY A 73 -40.05 -13.14 -7.09
CA GLY A 73 -41.04 -14.05 -6.51
C GLY A 73 -40.49 -15.39 -6.04
N ASP A 74 -39.17 -15.49 -5.86
CA ASP A 74 -38.51 -16.68 -5.32
C ASP A 74 -38.49 -16.56 -3.79
N ALA A 75 -39.57 -17.03 -3.15
CA ALA A 75 -39.73 -17.14 -1.70
C ALA A 75 -39.70 -18.61 -1.26
#